data_AF-A0A1Z4KTY7-F1
#
_entry.id   AF-A0A1Z4KTY7-F1
#
_cell.length_a   1.000
_cell.length_b   1.000
_cell.length_c   1.000
_cell.angle_alpha   90.00
_cell.angle_beta   90.00
_cell.angle_gamma   90.00
#
_symmetry.space_group_name_H-M   'P 1'
#
loop_
_entity.id
_entity.type
_entity.pdbx_description
1 polymer ?
#
loop_
_entity_poly.entity_id
_entity_poly.type
_entity_poly.pdbx_seq_one_letter_code
_entity_poly.pdbx_strand_id
1 'polypeptide(L)'
;MMINRRLLALLIKESTELLRNRQLVIFLTIAPIISMVIFGYVMNSNVTNLRLSILDQNQVTISRDFVDAFTANHVFLATRHTNSQQTLTQQVERGEVDAGLIIPPSFDRDLLQTGKSEVQVVVDGINAYSSGLAKGYVSQITTRFNLDLLQRYQPVSTGLEVPVQTEMTLRYNPGMLDSWFFVPGVLGAIITLSAILAAAVEAVREKDQGTLEQLLMTPVASTYILISKIVPISALLTGTLLICFLVAHWVFALPFRGNLFLLLLFSILYIQIGVAIGLAISTFSENKLQTILIGIFLNIPIILLGGAVTAVNSMPLVFRWIAQINPLYHYLIILRSILLKGAGLEVWGLNAIAMIVFATVTVLVSANRYRSQLS
;
A
#
# COMPACT_ATOMS: atom_id res chain seq x y z
N MET A 1 20.92 -20.38 34.78
CA MET A 1 21.95 -20.55 33.73
C MET A 1 21.67 -21.71 32.75
N MET A 2 21.17 -22.88 33.18
CA MET A 2 20.89 -24.02 32.27
C MET A 2 19.74 -23.77 31.27
N ILE A 3 18.74 -22.98 31.64
CA ILE A 3 17.58 -22.63 30.80
C ILE A 3 17.99 -21.87 29.53
N ASN A 4 18.91 -20.90 29.65
CA ASN A 4 19.43 -20.16 28.50
C ASN A 4 20.24 -21.05 27.55
N ARG A 5 20.93 -22.08 28.04
CA ARG A 5 21.69 -23.00 27.19
C ARG A 5 20.80 -23.88 26.32
N ARG A 6 19.65 -24.33 26.85
CA ARG A 6 18.68 -25.14 26.08
C ARG A 6 18.01 -24.32 24.97
N LEU A 7 17.55 -23.11 25.29
CA LEU A 7 16.98 -22.20 24.29
C LEU A 7 18.01 -21.82 23.22
N LEU A 8 19.24 -21.51 23.62
CA LEU A 8 20.32 -21.19 22.68
C LEU A 8 20.64 -22.38 21.76
N ALA A 9 20.69 -23.61 22.30
CA ALA A 9 20.92 -24.80 21.49
C ALA A 9 19.81 -25.01 20.45
N LEU A 10 18.54 -24.82 20.83
CA LEU A 10 17.41 -24.86 19.90
C LEU A 10 17.51 -23.76 18.84
N LEU A 11 17.83 -22.53 19.23
CA LEU A 11 18.01 -21.42 18.29
C LEU A 11 19.12 -21.70 17.28
N ILE A 12 20.25 -22.25 17.72
CA ILE A 12 21.36 -22.62 16.84
C ILE A 12 20.91 -23.73 15.88
N LYS A 13 20.21 -24.76 16.39
CA LYS A 13 19.70 -25.87 15.59
C LYS A 13 18.76 -25.37 14.49
N GLU A 14 17.69 -24.66 14.87
CA GLU A 14 16.67 -24.13 13.94
C GLU A 14 17.29 -23.15 12.94
N SER A 15 18.17 -22.25 13.39
CA SER A 15 18.86 -21.31 12.48
C SER A 15 19.73 -22.06 11.46
N THR A 16 20.43 -23.10 11.87
CA THR A 16 21.28 -23.90 10.99
C THR A 16 20.44 -24.69 9.98
N GLU A 17 19.32 -25.26 10.41
CA GLU A 17 18.40 -26.00 9.55
C GLU A 17 17.74 -25.09 8.50
N LEU A 18 17.27 -23.92 8.93
CA LEU A 18 16.73 -22.88 8.07
C LEU A 18 17.75 -22.44 7.01
N LEU A 19 18.97 -22.06 7.44
CA LEU A 19 20.02 -21.58 6.55
C LEU A 19 20.55 -22.66 5.60
N ARG A 20 20.51 -23.93 5.99
CA ARG A 20 20.89 -25.06 5.13
C ARG A 20 19.86 -25.33 4.04
N ASN A 21 18.59 -24.97 4.27
CA ASN A 21 17.54 -25.06 3.26
C ASN A 21 17.66 -23.92 2.23
N ARG A 22 18.61 -24.07 1.30
CA ARG A 22 18.94 -23.05 0.28
C ARG A 22 17.72 -22.58 -0.51
N GLN A 23 16.82 -23.50 -0.87
CA GLN A 23 15.62 -23.16 -1.64
C GLN A 23 14.70 -22.22 -0.86
N LEU A 24 14.49 -22.50 0.42
CA LEU A 24 13.68 -21.66 1.30
C LEU A 24 14.35 -20.31 1.55
N VAL A 25 15.65 -20.28 1.85
CA VAL A 25 16.40 -19.01 2.04
C VAL A 25 16.34 -18.14 0.79
N ILE A 26 16.58 -18.72 -0.39
CA ILE A 26 16.48 -18.03 -1.69
C ILE A 26 15.06 -17.49 -1.87
N PHE A 27 14.03 -18.31 -1.64
CA PHE A 27 12.65 -17.89 -1.77
C PHE A 27 12.30 -16.74 -0.81
N LEU A 28 12.69 -16.81 0.46
CA LEU A 28 12.39 -15.78 1.47
C LEU A 28 13.22 -14.50 1.32
N THR A 29 14.26 -14.50 0.49
CA THR A 29 15.12 -13.33 0.27
C THR A 29 14.88 -12.74 -1.11
N ILE A 30 15.06 -13.53 -2.17
CA ILE A 30 15.07 -13.05 -3.55
C ILE A 30 13.64 -12.79 -4.06
N ALA A 31 12.68 -13.68 -3.78
CA ALA A 31 11.34 -13.51 -4.31
C ALA A 31 10.65 -12.22 -3.83
N PRO A 32 10.77 -11.80 -2.55
CA PRO A 32 10.27 -10.50 -2.09
C PRO A 32 10.91 -9.30 -2.77
N ILE A 33 12.23 -9.34 -2.98
CA ILE A 33 12.95 -8.24 -3.64
C ILE A 33 12.48 -8.09 -5.09
N ILE A 34 12.47 -9.20 -5.84
CA ILE A 34 12.02 -9.19 -7.25
C ILE A 34 10.56 -8.77 -7.34
N SER A 35 9.69 -9.33 -6.51
CA SER A 35 8.26 -8.99 -6.52
C SER A 35 8.03 -7.52 -6.17
N MET A 36 8.73 -6.99 -5.16
CA MET A 36 8.67 -5.57 -4.82
C MET A 36 9.11 -4.69 -5.99
N VAL A 37 10.18 -5.05 -6.70
CA VAL A 37 10.65 -4.29 -7.86
C VAL A 37 9.61 -4.35 -8.99
N ILE A 38 9.10 -5.53 -9.32
CA ILE A 38 8.08 -5.71 -10.36
C ILE A 38 6.83 -4.90 -10.03
N PHE A 39 6.20 -5.15 -8.87
CA PHE A 39 4.98 -4.45 -8.49
C PHE A 39 5.22 -2.95 -8.25
N GLY A 40 6.39 -2.57 -7.73
CA GLY A 40 6.78 -1.18 -7.57
C GLY A 40 6.84 -0.43 -8.90
N TYR A 41 7.34 -1.05 -9.97
CA TYR A 41 7.33 -0.46 -11.31
C TYR A 41 5.94 -0.51 -11.97
N VAL A 42 5.23 -1.64 -11.86
CA VAL A 42 3.89 -1.79 -12.48
C VAL A 42 2.89 -0.82 -11.87
N MET A 43 2.91 -0.65 -10.54
CA MET A 43 2.00 0.25 -9.82
C MET A 43 2.46 1.70 -9.80
N ASN A 44 3.73 1.99 -10.12
CA ASN A 44 4.19 3.34 -10.40
C ASN A 44 3.85 3.72 -11.85
N SER A 45 2.56 3.63 -12.18
CA SER A 45 2.05 4.12 -13.43
C SER A 45 1.98 5.64 -13.29
N ASN A 46 2.98 6.37 -13.77
CA ASN A 46 2.81 7.80 -14.01
C ASN A 46 1.61 7.95 -14.96
N VAL A 47 0.42 8.28 -14.45
CA VAL A 47 -0.71 8.71 -15.27
C VAL A 47 -0.42 10.14 -15.70
N THR A 48 0.64 10.28 -16.47
CA THR A 48 0.98 11.45 -17.27
C THR A 48 0.67 11.08 -18.71
N ASN A 49 0.22 12.05 -19.50
CA ASN A 49 -0.21 11.87 -20.89
C ASN A 49 -1.64 11.35 -21.12
N LEU A 50 -2.62 11.75 -20.30
CA LEU A 50 -4.04 11.54 -20.62
C LEU A 50 -4.39 12.28 -21.92
N ARG A 51 -4.74 11.55 -22.97
CA ARG A 51 -5.16 12.11 -24.24
C ARG A 51 -6.45 12.88 -24.04
N LEU A 52 -6.43 14.17 -24.30
CA LEU A 52 -7.54 15.09 -24.13
C LEU A 52 -8.09 15.53 -25.51
N SER A 53 -9.39 15.37 -25.69
CA SER A 53 -10.15 16.02 -26.77
C SER A 53 -10.79 17.30 -26.24
N ILE A 54 -10.72 18.39 -26.99
CA ILE A 54 -11.22 19.70 -26.56
C ILE A 54 -12.34 20.16 -27.50
N LEU A 55 -13.49 20.49 -26.91
CA LEU A 55 -14.59 21.21 -27.52
C LEU A 55 -14.69 22.59 -26.87
N ASP A 56 -14.06 23.59 -27.48
CA ASP A 56 -14.19 25.00 -27.09
C ASP A 56 -15.20 25.70 -28.01
N GLN A 57 -16.40 25.94 -27.51
CA GLN A 57 -17.47 26.61 -28.24
C GLN A 57 -17.46 28.13 -28.04
N ASN A 58 -16.65 28.66 -27.11
CA ASN A 58 -16.57 30.08 -26.80
C ASN A 58 -15.44 30.75 -27.62
N GLN A 59 -14.27 30.10 -27.70
CA GLN A 59 -13.10 30.50 -28.50
C GLN A 59 -12.49 31.88 -28.18
N VAL A 60 -12.78 32.43 -26.99
CA VAL A 60 -12.26 33.72 -26.50
C VAL A 60 -11.00 33.51 -25.63
N THR A 61 -10.26 34.58 -25.32
CA THR A 61 -9.03 34.51 -24.51
C THR A 61 -9.20 33.74 -23.20
N ILE A 62 -10.30 33.95 -22.47
CA ILE A 62 -10.53 33.28 -21.17
C ILE A 62 -10.74 31.76 -21.33
N SER A 63 -11.40 31.31 -22.40
CA SER A 63 -11.56 29.86 -22.67
C SER A 63 -10.23 29.23 -23.09
N ARG A 64 -9.41 29.94 -23.85
CA ARG A 64 -8.06 29.50 -24.24
C ARG A 64 -7.12 29.40 -23.04
N ASP A 65 -7.12 30.38 -22.16
CA ASP A 65 -6.36 30.34 -20.90
C ASP A 65 -6.75 29.12 -20.04
N PHE A 66 -8.03 28.74 -20.05
CA PHE A 66 -8.49 27.55 -19.35
C PHE A 66 -8.01 26.24 -20.01
N VAL A 67 -8.02 26.17 -21.34
CA VAL A 67 -7.44 25.04 -22.09
C VAL A 67 -5.93 24.93 -21.84
N ASP A 68 -5.23 26.06 -21.81
CA ASP A 68 -3.79 26.11 -21.53
C ASP A 68 -3.49 25.64 -20.10
N ALA A 69 -4.34 25.99 -19.12
CA ALA A 69 -4.23 25.47 -17.76
C ALA A 69 -4.34 23.94 -17.68
N PHE A 70 -5.12 23.31 -18.57
CA PHE A 70 -5.22 21.85 -18.66
C PHE A 70 -3.96 21.20 -19.25
N THR A 71 -3.31 21.85 -20.20
CA THR A 71 -2.15 21.29 -20.92
C THR A 71 -0.80 21.66 -20.30
N ALA A 72 -0.75 22.69 -19.45
CA ALA A 72 0.48 23.25 -18.88
C ALA A 72 1.37 22.25 -18.11
N ASN A 73 0.75 21.29 -17.40
CA ASN A 73 1.50 20.33 -16.56
C ASN A 73 1.73 18.97 -17.25
N HIS A 74 1.44 18.83 -18.55
CA HIS A 74 1.57 17.59 -19.33
C HIS A 74 0.81 16.37 -18.79
N VAL A 75 -0.09 16.57 -17.81
CA VAL A 75 -1.01 15.54 -17.34
C VAL A 75 -2.03 15.24 -18.44
N PHE A 76 -2.60 16.28 -19.05
CA PHE A 76 -3.47 16.16 -20.22
C PHE A 76 -2.71 16.61 -21.47
N LEU A 77 -2.75 15.78 -22.51
CA LEU A 77 -2.23 16.10 -23.83
C LEU A 77 -3.39 16.42 -24.76
N ALA A 78 -3.54 17.68 -25.13
CA ALA A 78 -4.45 18.10 -26.20
C ALA A 78 -4.06 17.40 -27.50
N THR A 79 -4.75 16.30 -27.81
CA THR A 79 -4.45 15.45 -28.97
C THR A 79 -5.46 15.68 -30.09
N ARG A 80 -6.66 16.17 -29.75
CA ARG A 80 -7.73 16.43 -30.70
C ARG A 80 -8.52 17.67 -30.32
N HIS A 81 -8.97 18.39 -31.35
CA HIS A 81 -10.01 19.40 -31.24
C HIS A 81 -11.24 18.89 -31.99
N THR A 82 -12.42 19.13 -31.45
CA THR A 82 -13.70 18.74 -32.05
C THR A 82 -14.69 19.87 -31.96
N ASN A 83 -15.60 19.93 -32.93
CA ASN A 83 -16.66 20.93 -33.01
C ASN A 83 -18.02 20.36 -32.55
N SER A 84 -18.08 19.08 -32.19
CA SER A 84 -19.31 18.39 -31.77
C SER A 84 -19.11 17.60 -30.48
N GLN A 85 -20.03 17.78 -29.54
CA GLN A 85 -20.08 17.04 -28.29
C GLN A 85 -20.30 15.54 -28.52
N GLN A 86 -21.07 15.17 -29.55
CA GLN A 86 -21.31 13.77 -29.91
C GLN A 86 -20.01 13.10 -30.37
N THR A 87 -19.21 13.79 -31.20
CA THR A 87 -17.91 13.29 -31.64
C THR A 87 -16.92 13.18 -30.48
N LEU A 88 -16.91 14.16 -29.56
CA LEU A 88 -16.08 14.09 -28.35
C LEU A 88 -16.43 12.87 -27.50
N THR A 89 -17.73 12.64 -27.27
CA THR A 89 -18.20 11.51 -26.47
C THR A 89 -17.84 10.19 -27.14
N GLN A 90 -18.03 10.05 -28.45
CA GLN A 90 -17.62 8.86 -29.20
C GLN A 90 -16.11 8.60 -29.16
N GLN A 91 -15.28 9.65 -29.16
CA GLN A 91 -13.83 9.50 -29.03
C GLN A 91 -13.45 8.93 -27.66
N VAL A 92 -14.13 9.34 -26.59
CA VAL A 92 -13.95 8.76 -25.25
C VAL A 92 -14.47 7.32 -25.22
N GLU A 93 -15.67 7.06 -25.75
CA GLU A 93 -16.28 5.72 -25.79
C GLU A 93 -15.44 4.69 -26.56
N ARG A 94 -14.74 5.12 -27.61
CA ARG A 94 -13.86 4.27 -28.42
C ARG A 94 -12.43 4.15 -27.88
N GLY A 95 -12.10 4.83 -26.78
CA GLY A 95 -10.75 4.87 -26.22
C GLY A 95 -9.72 5.59 -27.11
N GLU A 96 -10.19 6.43 -28.04
CA GLU A 96 -9.31 7.26 -28.88
C GLU A 96 -8.67 8.39 -28.06
N VAL A 97 -9.37 8.85 -27.02
CA VAL A 97 -8.92 9.80 -26.01
C VAL A 97 -9.35 9.33 -24.62
N ASP A 98 -8.63 9.73 -23.58
CA ASP A 98 -8.87 9.30 -22.20
C ASP A 98 -9.81 10.28 -21.46
N ALA A 99 -9.86 11.54 -21.91
CA ALA A 99 -10.77 12.57 -21.43
C ALA A 99 -11.22 13.51 -22.55
N GLY A 100 -12.35 14.17 -22.34
CA GLY A 100 -12.90 15.19 -23.21
C GLY A 100 -13.36 16.42 -22.41
N LEU A 101 -12.87 17.61 -22.77
CA LEU A 101 -13.21 18.89 -22.15
C LEU A 101 -14.23 19.63 -23.03
N ILE A 102 -15.35 20.06 -22.43
CA ILE A 102 -16.43 20.79 -23.11
C ILE A 102 -16.59 22.15 -22.42
N ILE A 103 -16.28 23.22 -23.16
CA ILE A 103 -16.46 24.60 -22.72
C ILE A 103 -17.70 25.17 -23.44
N PRO A 104 -18.72 25.65 -22.70
CA PRO A 104 -19.96 26.14 -23.29
C PRO A 104 -19.75 27.46 -24.04
N PRO A 105 -20.63 27.84 -24.99
CA PRO A 105 -20.49 29.08 -25.74
C PRO A 105 -20.70 30.32 -24.87
N SER A 106 -21.37 30.18 -23.71
CA SER A 106 -21.62 31.27 -22.76
C SER A 106 -20.55 31.40 -21.66
N PHE A 107 -19.44 30.66 -21.78
CA PHE A 107 -18.43 30.54 -20.73
C PHE A 107 -17.94 31.90 -20.17
N ASP A 108 -17.55 32.81 -21.05
CA ASP A 108 -17.08 34.16 -20.69
C ASP A 108 -18.19 35.04 -20.11
N ARG A 109 -19.37 35.05 -20.75
CA ARG A 109 -20.53 35.85 -20.34
C ARG A 109 -21.01 35.46 -18.96
N ASP A 110 -21.17 34.17 -18.70
CA ASP A 110 -21.69 33.66 -17.43
C ASP A 110 -20.69 33.90 -16.30
N LEU A 111 -19.39 33.76 -16.58
CA LEU A 111 -18.31 34.08 -15.66
C LEU A 111 -18.29 35.56 -15.28
N LEU A 112 -18.46 36.47 -16.25
CA LEU A 112 -18.46 37.92 -16.02
C LEU A 112 -19.75 38.43 -15.37
N GLN A 113 -20.91 37.85 -15.69
CA GLN A 113 -22.22 38.33 -15.19
C GLN A 113 -22.62 37.72 -13.85
N THR A 114 -22.29 36.44 -13.62
CA THR A 114 -22.76 35.68 -12.44
C THR A 114 -21.63 35.20 -11.54
N GLY A 115 -20.37 35.34 -11.98
CA GLY A 115 -19.21 34.82 -11.28
C GLY A 115 -19.08 33.30 -11.36
N LYS A 116 -19.90 32.61 -12.17
CA LYS A 116 -19.96 31.14 -12.26
C LYS A 116 -20.18 30.69 -13.69
N SER A 117 -19.54 29.58 -14.06
CA SER A 117 -19.73 28.92 -15.36
C SER A 117 -19.54 27.41 -15.21
N GLU A 118 -20.35 26.62 -15.93
CA GLU A 118 -20.30 25.16 -15.87
C GLU A 118 -19.52 24.60 -17.06
N VAL A 119 -18.44 23.87 -16.77
CA VAL A 119 -17.65 23.15 -17.76
C VAL A 119 -17.83 21.66 -17.52
N GLN A 120 -18.01 20.89 -18.58
CA GLN A 120 -18.10 19.44 -18.49
C GLN A 120 -16.77 18.79 -18.87
N VAL A 121 -16.32 17.83 -18.04
CA VAL A 121 -15.22 16.92 -18.38
C VAL A 121 -15.77 15.50 -18.44
N VAL A 122 -15.69 14.88 -19.61
CA VAL A 122 -16.03 13.48 -19.84
C VAL A 122 -14.74 12.68 -19.70
N VAL A 123 -14.75 11.59 -18.93
CA VAL A 123 -13.55 10.76 -18.71
C VAL A 123 -13.93 9.31 -18.95
N ASP A 124 -13.03 8.54 -19.55
CA ASP A 124 -13.21 7.08 -19.64
C ASP A 124 -13.28 6.48 -18.24
N GLY A 125 -14.43 5.86 -17.93
CA GLY A 125 -14.75 5.25 -16.65
C GLY A 125 -14.34 3.78 -16.52
N ILE A 126 -13.80 3.14 -17.56
CA ILE A 126 -13.44 1.71 -17.54
C ILE A 126 -12.36 1.44 -16.48
N ASN A 127 -11.37 2.33 -16.38
CA ASN A 127 -10.33 2.26 -15.35
C ASN A 127 -10.59 3.28 -14.24
N ALA A 128 -11.29 2.84 -13.19
CA ALA A 128 -11.63 3.69 -12.03
C ALA A 128 -10.42 4.36 -11.35
N TYR A 129 -9.21 3.78 -11.44
CA TYR A 129 -7.99 4.39 -10.93
C TYR A 129 -7.62 5.63 -11.77
N SER A 130 -7.52 5.47 -13.09
CA SER A 130 -7.22 6.56 -14.03
C SER A 130 -8.31 7.64 -14.01
N SER A 131 -9.59 7.26 -13.96
CA SER A 131 -10.69 8.23 -13.87
C SER A 131 -10.67 9.01 -12.55
N GLY A 132 -10.32 8.33 -11.44
CA GLY A 132 -10.14 8.96 -10.14
C GLY A 132 -9.01 9.99 -10.14
N LEU A 133 -7.87 9.66 -10.75
CA LEU A 133 -6.74 10.57 -10.93
C LEU A 133 -7.11 11.76 -11.83
N ALA A 134 -7.71 11.51 -12.99
CA ALA A 134 -8.18 12.55 -13.90
C ALA A 134 -9.12 13.54 -13.20
N LYS A 135 -10.07 13.03 -12.40
CA LYS A 135 -10.97 13.87 -11.58
C LYS A 135 -10.21 14.73 -10.56
N GLY A 136 -9.19 14.17 -9.91
CA GLY A 136 -8.33 14.91 -8.99
C GLY A 136 -7.60 16.06 -9.69
N TYR A 137 -6.99 15.78 -10.84
CA TYR A 137 -6.30 16.80 -11.65
C TYR A 137 -7.24 17.88 -12.18
N VAL A 138 -8.41 17.50 -12.72
CA VAL A 138 -9.46 18.44 -13.15
C VAL A 138 -9.83 19.40 -12.01
N SER A 139 -10.07 18.86 -10.81
CA SER A 139 -10.40 19.68 -9.63
C SER A 139 -9.28 20.65 -9.27
N GLN A 140 -8.02 20.22 -9.32
CA GLN A 140 -6.86 21.06 -8.99
C GLN A 140 -6.64 22.15 -10.03
N ILE A 141 -6.70 21.82 -11.33
CA ILE A 141 -6.56 22.78 -12.44
C ILE A 141 -7.67 23.84 -12.36
N THR A 142 -8.91 23.40 -12.16
CA THR A 142 -10.07 24.31 -12.04
C THR A 142 -9.92 25.24 -10.83
N THR A 143 -9.48 24.71 -9.68
CA THR A 143 -9.25 25.53 -8.47
C THR A 143 -8.18 26.59 -8.71
N ARG A 144 -7.06 26.23 -9.35
CA ARG A 144 -5.96 27.15 -9.65
C ARG A 144 -6.39 28.23 -10.66
N PHE A 145 -7.11 27.84 -11.70
CA PHE A 145 -7.64 28.76 -12.70
C PHE A 145 -8.60 29.78 -12.07
N ASN A 146 -9.50 29.32 -11.19
CA ASN A 146 -10.41 30.21 -10.46
C ASN A 146 -9.66 31.24 -9.59
N LEU A 147 -8.56 30.85 -8.94
CA LEU A 147 -7.73 31.77 -8.16
C LEU A 147 -7.06 32.84 -9.04
N ASP A 148 -6.55 32.45 -10.22
CA ASP A 148 -5.93 33.38 -11.18
C ASP A 148 -6.98 34.34 -11.78
N LEU A 149 -8.17 33.85 -12.11
CA LEU A 149 -9.28 34.69 -12.56
C LEU A 149 -9.69 35.75 -11.53
N LEU A 150 -9.77 35.37 -10.25
CA LEU A 150 -10.06 36.32 -9.16
C LEU A 150 -8.98 37.40 -9.07
N GLN A 151 -7.70 37.05 -9.26
CA GLN A 151 -6.61 38.03 -9.24
C GLN A 151 -6.62 38.96 -10.46
N ARG A 152 -6.96 38.45 -11.66
CA ARG A 152 -6.92 39.22 -12.91
C ARG A 152 -8.14 40.09 -13.17
N TYR A 153 -9.35 39.60 -12.84
CA TYR A 153 -10.62 40.23 -13.25
C TYR A 153 -11.41 40.86 -12.09
N GLN A 154 -10.95 40.73 -10.83
CA GLN A 154 -11.50 41.48 -9.70
C GLN A 154 -10.49 42.45 -9.05
N PRO A 155 -10.25 43.62 -9.66
CA PRO A 155 -9.83 44.80 -8.92
C PRO A 155 -11.03 45.76 -8.78
N VAL A 156 -11.47 46.02 -7.54
CA VAL A 156 -12.31 47.16 -7.13
C VAL A 156 -13.82 47.07 -7.47
N SER A 157 -14.66 46.75 -6.47
CA SER A 157 -15.97 47.41 -6.16
C SER A 157 -16.99 46.57 -5.36
N THR A 158 -16.62 45.40 -4.84
CA THR A 158 -17.27 44.86 -3.64
C THR A 158 -16.16 44.54 -2.66
N GLY A 159 -16.19 45.12 -1.45
CA GLY A 159 -15.21 44.90 -0.38
C GLY A 159 -15.20 43.47 0.20
N LEU A 160 -15.41 42.48 -0.66
CA LEU A 160 -15.08 41.10 -0.41
C LEU A 160 -13.63 40.95 -0.88
N GLU A 161 -12.69 41.24 0.01
CA GLU A 161 -11.38 40.58 -0.04
C GLU A 161 -11.65 39.10 -0.33
N VAL A 162 -10.92 38.45 -1.24
CA VAL A 162 -10.98 36.98 -1.38
C VAL A 162 -10.60 36.44 0.00
N PRO A 163 -11.56 36.07 0.89
CA PRO A 163 -11.28 36.08 2.32
C PRO A 163 -10.38 34.90 2.71
N VAL A 164 -10.26 33.93 1.80
CA VAL A 164 -9.55 32.68 2.00
C VAL A 164 -8.91 32.26 0.68
N GLN A 165 -7.60 32.51 0.55
CA GLN A 165 -6.76 31.81 -0.43
C GLN A 165 -6.21 30.56 0.25
N THR A 166 -6.72 29.39 -0.14
CA THR A 166 -6.19 28.11 0.34
C THR A 166 -4.98 27.70 -0.49
N GLU A 167 -3.78 27.86 0.07
CA GLU A 167 -2.57 27.27 -0.48
C GLU A 167 -2.50 25.79 -0.09
N MET A 168 -2.81 24.90 -1.04
CA MET A 168 -2.73 23.46 -0.82
C MET A 168 -1.28 22.99 -0.95
N THR A 169 -0.61 22.74 0.18
CA THR A 169 0.75 22.20 0.22
C THR A 169 0.76 20.71 0.55
N LEU A 170 1.34 19.90 -0.33
CA LEU A 170 1.51 18.46 -0.13
C LEU A 170 2.73 18.20 0.78
N ARG A 171 2.48 18.04 2.08
CA ARG A 171 3.55 17.91 3.10
C ARG A 171 4.41 16.64 2.95
N TYR A 172 3.82 15.52 2.54
CA TYR A 172 4.48 14.21 2.64
C TYR A 172 4.83 13.55 1.31
N ASN A 173 4.25 13.97 0.19
CA ASN A 173 4.56 13.47 -1.15
C ASN A 173 4.38 14.59 -2.18
N PRO A 174 5.26 15.61 -2.19
CA PRO A 174 5.13 16.74 -3.10
C PRO A 174 5.28 16.34 -4.57
N GLY A 175 6.04 15.26 -4.84
CA GLY A 175 6.22 14.70 -6.18
C GLY A 175 5.10 13.76 -6.63
N MET A 176 4.07 13.55 -5.81
CA MET A 176 2.94 12.64 -6.09
C MET A 176 3.37 11.26 -6.60
N LEU A 177 4.47 10.73 -6.07
CA LEU A 177 5.00 9.44 -6.49
C LEU A 177 4.11 8.32 -5.94
N ASP A 178 3.42 7.60 -6.82
CA ASP A 178 2.56 6.45 -6.46
C ASP A 178 3.35 5.34 -5.75
N SER A 179 4.63 5.20 -6.11
CA SER A 179 5.55 4.28 -5.45
C SER A 179 5.62 4.49 -3.94
N TRP A 180 5.43 5.72 -3.43
CA TRP A 180 5.47 6.01 -1.99
C TRP A 180 4.30 5.38 -1.24
N PHE A 181 3.18 5.11 -1.91
CA PHE A 181 2.05 4.39 -1.34
C PHE A 181 2.15 2.88 -1.55
N PHE A 182 2.47 2.45 -2.78
CA PHE A 182 2.43 1.04 -3.17
C PHE A 182 3.61 0.24 -2.66
N VAL A 183 4.84 0.76 -2.69
CA VAL A 183 6.03 -0.01 -2.29
C VAL A 183 5.95 -0.48 -0.83
N PRO A 184 5.60 0.37 0.16
CA PRO A 184 5.37 -0.10 1.53
C PRO A 184 4.22 -1.12 1.64
N GLY A 185 3.15 -0.95 0.86
CA GLY A 185 2.00 -1.85 0.83
C GLY A 185 2.36 -3.25 0.35
N VAL A 186 3.03 -3.32 -0.80
CA VAL A 186 3.56 -4.54 -1.41
C VAL A 186 4.58 -5.20 -0.49
N LEU A 187 5.45 -4.42 0.17
CA LEU A 187 6.39 -4.95 1.14
C LEU A 187 5.69 -5.66 2.30
N GLY A 188 4.72 -5.00 2.93
CA GLY A 188 3.92 -5.62 3.98
C GLY A 188 3.23 -6.89 3.49
N ALA A 189 2.59 -6.84 2.33
CA ALA A 189 1.90 -7.98 1.72
C ALA A 189 2.84 -9.19 1.50
N ILE A 190 3.98 -8.99 0.85
CA ILE A 190 4.90 -10.08 0.53
C ILE A 190 5.55 -10.64 1.79
N ILE A 191 5.96 -9.79 2.74
CA ILE A 191 6.53 -10.26 4.01
C ILE A 191 5.51 -11.10 4.78
N THR A 192 4.23 -10.74 4.73
CA THR A 192 3.15 -11.53 5.33
C THR A 192 3.09 -12.92 4.71
N LEU A 193 3.10 -13.00 3.37
CA LEU A 193 3.06 -14.26 2.65
C LEU A 193 4.28 -15.12 2.97
N SER A 194 5.47 -14.52 2.94
CA SER A 194 6.73 -15.16 3.26
C SER A 194 6.75 -15.70 4.70
N ALA A 195 6.31 -14.91 5.68
CA ALA A 195 6.26 -15.32 7.09
C ALA A 195 5.31 -16.51 7.32
N ILE A 196 4.11 -16.45 6.75
CA ILE A 196 3.11 -17.52 6.84
C ILE A 196 3.65 -18.79 6.20
N LEU A 197 4.12 -18.72 4.94
CA LEU A 197 4.57 -19.90 4.20
C LEU A 197 5.83 -20.52 4.79
N ALA A 198 6.81 -19.71 5.22
CA ALA A 198 8.03 -20.21 5.86
C ALA A 198 7.70 -21.07 7.07
N ALA A 199 6.94 -20.50 7.99
CA ALA A 199 6.60 -21.15 9.26
C ALA A 199 5.72 -22.38 9.05
N ALA A 200 4.73 -22.29 8.16
CA ALA A 200 3.80 -23.37 7.93
C ALA A 200 4.47 -24.57 7.24
N VAL A 201 5.26 -24.33 6.17
CA VAL A 201 5.93 -25.39 5.41
C VAL A 201 7.02 -26.06 6.24
N GLU A 202 7.78 -25.31 7.03
CA GLU A 202 8.81 -25.86 7.91
C GLU A 202 8.18 -26.74 9.00
N ALA A 203 7.10 -26.29 9.64
CA ALA A 203 6.41 -27.09 10.64
C ALA A 203 5.78 -28.37 10.08
N VAL A 204 5.17 -28.33 8.88
CA VAL A 204 4.65 -29.56 8.24
C VAL A 204 5.78 -30.47 7.78
N ARG A 205 6.90 -29.93 7.30
CA ARG A 205 8.08 -30.74 6.97
C ARG A 205 8.59 -31.53 8.17
N GLU A 206 8.61 -30.94 9.36
CA GLU A 206 9.03 -31.63 10.58
C GLU A 206 8.05 -32.72 11.01
N LYS A 207 6.75 -32.47 10.83
CA LYS A 207 5.70 -33.47 11.04
C LYS A 207 5.91 -34.66 10.09
N ASP A 208 6.12 -34.40 8.80
CA ASP A 208 6.37 -35.43 7.79
C ASP A 208 7.65 -36.24 8.06
N GLN A 209 8.67 -35.62 8.67
CA GLN A 209 9.97 -36.24 8.96
C GLN A 209 10.02 -36.92 10.34
N GLY A 210 8.95 -36.85 11.14
CA GLY A 210 8.91 -37.38 12.51
C GLY A 210 9.80 -36.64 13.51
N THR A 211 10.48 -35.56 13.09
CA THR A 211 11.32 -34.74 13.99
C THR A 211 10.48 -33.99 15.01
N LEU A 212 9.22 -33.69 14.68
CA LEU A 212 8.27 -33.11 15.62
C LEU A 212 8.12 -33.99 16.86
N GLU A 213 7.83 -35.29 16.69
CA GLU A 213 7.65 -36.25 17.78
C GLU A 213 8.91 -36.36 18.66
N GLN A 214 10.09 -36.43 18.02
CA GLN A 214 11.37 -36.48 18.75
C GLN A 214 11.61 -35.23 19.60
N LEU A 215 11.27 -34.05 19.08
CA LEU A 215 11.47 -32.77 19.75
C LEU A 215 10.54 -32.64 20.97
N LEU A 216 9.35 -33.24 20.90
CA LEU A 216 8.35 -33.27 21.96
C LEU A 216 8.68 -34.23 23.10
N MET A 217 9.45 -35.29 22.82
CA MET A 217 9.95 -36.20 23.85
C MET A 217 11.14 -35.60 24.64
N THR A 218 11.65 -34.44 24.25
CA THR A 218 12.73 -33.76 24.99
C THR A 218 12.19 -33.04 26.23
N PRO A 219 12.97 -32.92 27.32
CA PRO A 219 12.56 -32.23 28.55
C PRO A 219 12.65 -30.70 28.41
N VAL A 220 12.08 -30.15 27.34
CA VAL A 220 12.06 -28.73 27.01
C VAL A 220 10.63 -28.21 26.97
N ALA A 221 10.38 -27.04 27.56
CA ALA A 221 9.05 -26.44 27.55
C ALA A 221 8.61 -26.08 26.11
N SER A 222 7.33 -26.31 25.78
CA SER A 222 6.74 -26.01 24.47
C SER A 222 6.91 -24.54 24.05
N THR A 223 6.97 -23.62 25.02
CA THR A 223 7.25 -22.20 24.77
C THR A 223 8.64 -21.95 24.22
N TYR A 224 9.67 -22.67 24.69
CA TYR A 224 11.03 -22.55 24.14
C TYR A 224 11.12 -23.10 22.72
N ILE A 225 10.39 -24.17 22.41
CA ILE A 225 10.30 -24.75 21.06
C ILE A 225 9.69 -23.72 20.09
N LEU A 226 8.60 -23.07 20.48
CA LEU A 226 7.94 -22.06 19.65
C LEU A 226 8.83 -20.83 19.46
N ILE A 227 9.46 -20.32 20.53
CA ILE A 227 10.39 -19.19 20.42
C ILE A 227 11.56 -19.54 19.50
N SER A 228 12.11 -20.76 19.60
CA SER A 228 13.21 -21.18 18.72
C SER A 228 12.82 -21.30 17.26
N LYS A 229 11.53 -21.46 16.93
CA LYS A 229 11.01 -21.41 15.56
C LYS A 229 10.76 -19.99 15.07
N ILE A 230 10.18 -19.17 15.94
CA ILE A 230 9.80 -17.81 15.58
C ILE A 230 11.02 -16.94 15.31
N VAL A 231 12.04 -17.03 16.16
CA VAL A 231 13.21 -16.13 16.11
C VAL A 231 14.03 -16.26 14.82
N PRO A 232 14.43 -17.46 14.34
CA PRO A 232 15.25 -17.59 13.13
C PRO A 232 14.54 -17.09 11.87
N ILE A 233 13.27 -17.46 11.68
CA ILE A 233 12.46 -16.99 10.55
C ILE A 233 12.30 -15.47 10.62
N SER A 234 12.01 -14.94 11.81
CA SER A 234 11.86 -13.49 12.01
C SER A 234 13.15 -12.73 11.73
N ALA A 235 14.30 -13.26 12.14
CA ALA A 235 15.61 -12.66 11.89
C ALA A 235 15.92 -12.63 10.38
N LEU A 236 15.67 -13.73 9.67
CA LEU A 236 15.88 -13.82 8.22
C LEU A 236 14.99 -12.81 7.48
N LEU A 237 13.68 -12.77 7.79
CA LEU A 237 12.75 -11.85 7.13
C LEU A 237 12.99 -10.39 7.50
N THR A 238 13.51 -10.11 8.69
CA THR A 238 13.97 -8.76 9.06
C THR A 238 15.17 -8.34 8.19
N GLY A 239 16.09 -9.26 7.92
CA GLY A 239 17.18 -9.06 6.96
C GLY A 239 16.66 -8.77 5.55
N THR A 240 15.72 -9.59 5.06
CA THR A 240 15.07 -9.36 3.75
C THR A 240 14.39 -8.00 3.69
N LEU A 241 13.66 -7.63 4.74
CA LEU A 241 12.99 -6.33 4.85
C LEU A 241 13.98 -5.16 4.78
N LEU A 242 15.14 -5.26 5.43
CA LEU A 242 16.20 -4.25 5.34
C LEU A 242 16.74 -4.13 3.91
N ILE A 243 16.97 -5.25 3.23
CA ILE A 243 17.42 -5.25 1.83
C ILE A 243 16.35 -4.60 0.94
N CYS A 244 15.09 -4.95 1.13
CA CYS A 244 14.00 -4.34 0.40
C CYS A 244 13.89 -2.84 0.66
N PHE A 245 14.16 -2.36 1.88
CA PHE A 245 14.20 -0.91 2.15
C PHE A 245 15.34 -0.21 1.44
N LEU A 246 16.52 -0.83 1.37
CA LEU A 246 17.64 -0.28 0.60
C LEU A 246 17.28 -0.16 -0.89
N VAL A 247 16.69 -1.21 -1.46
CA VAL A 247 16.20 -1.20 -2.84
C VAL A 247 15.09 -0.17 -3.02
N ALA A 248 14.15 -0.06 -2.08
CA ALA A 248 13.06 0.93 -2.12
C ALA A 248 13.58 2.37 -2.12
N HIS A 249 14.62 2.64 -1.32
CA HIS A 249 15.24 3.94 -1.26
C HIS A 249 15.97 4.28 -2.56
N TRP A 250 16.77 3.36 -3.11
CA TRP A 250 17.62 3.62 -4.26
C TRP A 250 16.87 3.58 -5.60
N VAL A 251 15.90 2.68 -5.74
CA VAL A 251 15.16 2.47 -7.01
C VAL A 251 13.91 3.34 -7.10
N PHE A 252 13.20 3.52 -5.99
CA PHE A 252 11.89 4.21 -5.98
C PHE A 252 11.91 5.57 -5.30
N ALA A 253 13.10 6.07 -4.94
CA ALA A 253 13.30 7.32 -4.19
C ALA A 253 12.43 7.39 -2.92
N LEU A 254 12.16 6.24 -2.29
CA LEU A 254 11.31 6.16 -1.10
C LEU A 254 12.04 6.84 0.06
N PRO A 255 11.45 7.87 0.70
CA PRO A 255 12.10 8.56 1.78
C PRO A 255 12.06 7.70 3.05
N PHE A 256 13.12 7.82 3.85
CA PHE A 256 13.18 7.27 5.19
C PHE A 256 13.32 8.44 6.16
N ARG A 257 12.20 8.92 6.72
CA ARG A 257 12.19 10.12 7.58
C ARG A 257 12.11 9.83 9.08
N GLY A 258 11.69 8.62 9.46
CA GLY A 258 11.42 8.26 10.84
C GLY A 258 12.57 7.54 11.54
N ASN A 259 12.25 6.91 12.67
CA ASN A 259 13.23 6.18 13.47
C ASN A 259 13.33 4.71 13.03
N LEU A 260 14.55 4.27 12.67
CA LEU A 260 14.85 2.89 12.26
C LEU A 260 14.54 1.85 13.34
N PHE A 261 14.78 2.18 14.60
CA PHE A 261 14.49 1.27 15.71
C PHE A 261 12.98 1.00 15.83
N LEU A 262 12.15 2.03 15.73
CA LEU A 262 10.69 1.86 15.76
C LEU A 262 10.20 1.07 14.54
N LEU A 263 10.76 1.34 13.36
CA LEU A 263 10.43 0.59 12.15
C LEU A 263 10.73 -0.90 12.34
N LEU A 264 11.93 -1.22 12.84
CA LEU A 264 12.36 -2.60 13.07
C LEU A 264 11.53 -3.27 14.17
N LEU A 265 11.23 -2.57 15.26
CA LEU A 265 10.40 -3.08 16.35
C LEU A 265 9.02 -3.52 15.85
N PHE A 266 8.29 -2.63 15.16
CA PHE A 266 6.95 -2.96 14.64
C PHE A 266 7.00 -3.96 13.50
N SER A 267 8.06 -3.97 12.69
CA SER A 267 8.24 -4.98 11.64
C SER A 267 8.51 -6.36 12.20
N ILE A 268 9.34 -6.48 13.24
CA ILE A 268 9.57 -7.74 13.95
C ILE A 268 8.27 -8.24 14.58
N LEU A 269 7.52 -7.37 15.28
CA LEU A 269 6.20 -7.73 15.83
C LEU A 269 5.25 -8.23 14.75
N TYR A 270 5.24 -7.57 13.58
CA TYR A 270 4.40 -7.97 12.46
C TYR A 270 4.82 -9.30 11.85
N ILE A 271 6.11 -9.52 11.65
CA ILE A 271 6.65 -10.79 11.15
C ILE A 271 6.29 -11.93 12.13
N GLN A 272 6.38 -11.70 13.44
CA GLN A 272 5.98 -12.68 14.45
C GLN A 272 4.51 -13.07 14.34
N ILE A 273 3.62 -12.12 14.05
CA ILE A 273 2.19 -12.42 13.78
C ILE A 273 2.08 -13.36 12.58
N GLY A 274 2.74 -13.05 11.45
CA GLY A 274 2.72 -13.88 10.26
C GLY A 274 3.26 -15.29 10.50
N VAL A 275 4.37 -15.41 11.24
CA VAL A 275 4.95 -16.70 11.63
C VAL A 275 3.99 -17.49 12.52
N ALA A 276 3.37 -16.86 13.51
CA ALA A 276 2.41 -17.51 14.40
C ALA A 276 1.15 -17.99 13.66
N ILE A 277 0.66 -17.22 12.67
CA ILE A 277 -0.41 -17.66 11.76
C ILE A 277 0.05 -18.90 10.98
N GLY A 278 1.25 -18.88 10.41
CA GLY A 278 1.81 -20.02 9.67
C GLY A 278 1.93 -21.29 10.53
N LEU A 279 2.42 -21.16 11.76
CA LEU A 279 2.46 -22.25 12.75
C LEU A 279 1.06 -22.74 13.13
N ALA A 280 0.04 -21.88 13.16
CA ALA A 280 -1.33 -22.32 13.39
C ALA A 280 -1.88 -23.11 12.18
N ILE A 281 -1.58 -22.69 10.95
CA ILE A 281 -2.00 -23.37 9.71
C ILE A 281 -1.41 -24.78 9.60
N SER A 282 -0.16 -24.97 10.02
CA SER A 282 0.49 -26.29 9.98
C SER A 282 -0.20 -27.34 10.86
N THR A 283 -0.90 -26.91 11.91
CA THR A 283 -1.66 -27.83 12.78
C THR A 283 -2.84 -28.49 12.07
N PHE A 284 -3.43 -27.83 11.07
CA PHE A 284 -4.58 -28.33 10.30
C PHE A 284 -4.19 -28.99 8.98
N SER A 285 -2.91 -28.91 8.59
CA SER A 285 -2.46 -29.37 7.28
C SER A 285 -1.83 -30.76 7.37
N GLU A 286 -2.13 -31.61 6.39
CA GLU A 286 -1.61 -32.96 6.30
C GLU A 286 -0.33 -33.03 5.47
N ASN A 287 -0.20 -32.16 4.47
CA ASN A 287 0.96 -32.14 3.58
C ASN A 287 1.37 -30.71 3.18
N LYS A 288 2.58 -30.61 2.60
CA LYS A 288 3.18 -29.32 2.22
C LYS A 288 2.36 -28.56 1.17
N LEU A 289 1.77 -29.24 0.19
CA LEU A 289 1.00 -28.60 -0.87
C LEU A 289 -0.28 -27.97 -0.33
N GLN A 290 -1.03 -28.71 0.51
CA GLN A 290 -2.21 -28.20 1.21
C GLN A 290 -1.87 -26.98 2.07
N THR A 291 -0.74 -27.03 2.78
CA THR A 291 -0.25 -25.92 3.60
C THR A 291 0.00 -24.66 2.78
N ILE A 292 0.64 -24.80 1.61
CA ILE A 292 0.91 -23.69 0.69
C ILE A 292 -0.40 -23.11 0.17
N LEU A 293 -1.36 -23.95 -0.24
CA LEU A 293 -2.65 -23.49 -0.75
C LEU A 293 -3.47 -22.76 0.32
N ILE A 294 -3.54 -23.28 1.55
CA ILE A 294 -4.22 -22.61 2.66
C ILE A 294 -3.52 -21.27 2.99
N GLY A 295 -2.19 -21.27 3.01
CA GLY A 295 -1.39 -20.06 3.23
C GLY A 295 -1.67 -18.97 2.21
N ILE A 296 -1.67 -19.31 0.91
CA ILE A 296 -2.01 -18.38 -0.17
C ILE A 296 -3.46 -17.91 -0.07
N PHE A 297 -4.40 -18.83 0.14
CA PHE A 297 -5.82 -18.52 0.25
C PHE A 297 -6.12 -17.54 1.37
N LEU A 298 -5.52 -17.72 2.56
CA LEU A 298 -5.66 -16.80 3.69
C LEU A 298 -4.95 -15.47 3.45
N ASN A 299 -3.88 -15.46 2.67
CA ASN A 299 -3.10 -14.25 2.42
C ASN A 299 -3.83 -13.26 1.49
N ILE A 300 -4.59 -13.75 0.51
CA ILE A 300 -5.37 -12.91 -0.42
C ILE A 300 -6.29 -11.90 0.32
N PRO A 301 -7.22 -12.32 1.21
CA PRO A 301 -8.08 -11.37 1.92
C PRO A 301 -7.29 -10.48 2.87
N ILE A 302 -6.18 -10.98 3.45
CA ILE A 302 -5.29 -10.16 4.29
C ILE A 302 -4.72 -8.99 3.46
N ILE A 303 -4.19 -9.25 2.26
CA ILE A 303 -3.63 -8.20 1.39
C ILE A 303 -4.72 -7.22 0.93
N LEU A 304 -5.85 -7.74 0.45
CA LEU A 304 -6.91 -6.92 -0.14
C LEU A 304 -7.56 -5.99 0.89
N LEU A 305 -7.78 -6.48 2.12
CA LEU A 305 -8.41 -5.70 3.20
C LEU A 305 -7.38 -4.90 4.01
N GLY A 306 -6.11 -5.28 3.98
CA GLY A 306 -5.05 -4.66 4.78
C GLY A 306 -4.61 -3.27 4.31
N GLY A 307 -5.07 -2.83 3.14
CA GLY A 307 -4.72 -1.51 2.60
C GLY A 307 -3.38 -1.44 1.87
N ALA A 308 -2.89 -2.58 1.40
CA ALA A 308 -1.66 -2.69 0.61
C ALA A 308 -1.84 -2.10 -0.80
N VAL A 309 -2.99 -2.40 -1.44
CA VAL A 309 -3.30 -2.00 -2.82
C VAL A 309 -4.17 -0.76 -2.86
N THR A 310 -5.19 -0.67 -2.00
CA THR A 310 -6.12 0.46 -1.95
C THR A 310 -6.11 1.09 -0.56
N ALA A 311 -6.37 2.39 -0.45
CA ALA A 311 -6.51 3.02 0.85
C ALA A 311 -7.78 2.50 1.55
N VAL A 312 -7.69 1.98 2.78
CA VAL A 312 -8.88 1.48 3.49
C VAL A 312 -9.97 2.55 3.64
N ASN A 313 -9.58 3.82 3.72
CA ASN A 313 -10.53 4.94 3.79
C ASN A 313 -11.40 5.10 2.52
N SER A 314 -11.02 4.52 1.38
CA SER A 314 -11.87 4.54 0.17
C SER A 314 -12.85 3.36 0.11
N MET A 315 -12.73 2.37 1.00
CA MET A 315 -13.64 1.23 1.04
C MET A 315 -15.03 1.62 1.62
N PRO A 316 -16.10 0.88 1.29
CA PRO A 316 -17.39 1.01 1.98
C PRO A 316 -17.28 0.73 3.49
N LEU A 317 -18.22 1.26 4.28
CA LEU A 317 -18.16 1.23 5.75
C LEU A 317 -17.93 -0.18 6.33
N VAL A 318 -18.62 -1.18 5.80
CA VAL A 318 -18.52 -2.58 6.25
C VAL A 318 -17.08 -3.10 6.11
N PHE A 319 -16.45 -2.86 4.97
CA PHE A 319 -15.07 -3.31 4.72
C PHE A 319 -14.04 -2.54 5.56
N ARG A 320 -14.31 -1.28 5.92
CA ARG A 320 -13.45 -0.53 6.86
C ARG A 320 -13.43 -1.17 8.24
N TRP A 321 -14.58 -1.62 8.74
CA TRP A 321 -14.66 -2.31 10.03
C TRP A 321 -13.93 -3.66 9.98
N ILE A 322 -14.11 -4.43 8.90
CA ILE A 322 -13.40 -5.71 8.73
C ILE A 322 -11.88 -5.49 8.63
N ALA A 323 -11.44 -4.44 7.93
CA ALA A 323 -10.03 -4.11 7.80
C ALA A 323 -9.34 -3.85 9.16
N GLN A 324 -10.06 -3.33 10.16
CA GLN A 324 -9.51 -3.13 11.51
C GLN A 324 -9.23 -4.45 12.26
N ILE A 325 -9.79 -5.58 11.82
CA ILE A 325 -9.49 -6.90 12.38
C ILE A 325 -8.22 -7.50 11.74
N ASN A 326 -7.65 -6.83 10.74
CA ASN A 326 -6.50 -7.30 10.00
C ASN A 326 -5.19 -6.71 10.56
N PRO A 327 -4.21 -7.52 10.98
CA PRO A 327 -2.93 -7.00 11.48
C PRO A 327 -2.14 -6.22 10.41
N LEU A 328 -2.29 -6.58 9.13
CA LEU A 328 -1.63 -5.85 8.02
C LEU A 328 -2.09 -4.38 7.96
N TYR A 329 -3.36 -4.11 8.27
CA TYR A 329 -3.90 -2.75 8.29
C TYR A 329 -3.16 -1.85 9.27
N HIS A 330 -3.01 -2.31 10.51
CA HIS A 330 -2.31 -1.54 11.54
C HIS A 330 -0.82 -1.41 11.22
N TYR A 331 -0.19 -2.47 10.73
CA TYR A 331 1.20 -2.45 10.31
C TYR A 331 1.45 -1.43 9.21
N LEU A 332 0.62 -1.40 8.14
CA LEU A 332 0.81 -0.46 7.04
C LEU A 332 0.59 1.00 7.44
N ILE A 333 -0.32 1.28 8.37
CA ILE A 333 -0.49 2.64 8.93
C ILE A 333 0.78 3.07 9.67
N ILE A 334 1.31 2.20 10.53
CA ILE A 334 2.54 2.47 11.28
C ILE A 334 3.72 2.65 10.32
N LEU A 335 3.88 1.72 9.39
CA LEU A 335 4.99 1.69 8.44
C LEU A 335 5.03 2.96 7.59
N ARG A 336 3.90 3.35 6.98
CA ARG A 336 3.81 4.58 6.19
C ARG A 336 4.00 5.84 7.03
N SER A 337 3.55 5.83 8.29
CA SER A 337 3.75 6.97 9.20
C SER A 337 5.23 7.16 9.55
N ILE A 338 5.97 6.08 9.81
CA ILE A 338 7.41 6.15 10.07
C ILE A 338 8.18 6.57 8.81
N LEU A 339 7.92 5.91 7.67
CA LEU A 339 8.67 6.15 6.43
C LEU A 339 8.41 7.56 5.86
N LEU A 340 7.14 7.92 5.68
CA LEU A 340 6.73 9.11 4.92
C LEU A 340 6.52 10.34 5.80
N LYS A 341 5.97 10.16 7.00
CA LYS A 341 5.66 11.28 7.91
C LYS A 341 6.78 11.59 8.90
N GLY A 342 7.75 10.69 9.07
CA GLY A 342 8.81 10.84 10.06
C GLY A 342 8.33 10.64 11.50
N ALA A 343 7.22 9.91 11.69
CA ALA A 343 6.65 9.71 13.01
C ALA A 343 7.64 8.96 13.93
N GLY A 344 7.94 9.56 15.08
CA GLY A 344 8.75 8.98 16.15
C GLY A 344 7.86 8.33 17.21
N LEU A 345 7.86 8.89 18.43
CA LEU A 345 7.04 8.38 19.53
C LEU A 345 5.53 8.52 19.30
N GLU A 346 5.10 9.38 18.37
CA GLU A 346 3.69 9.55 17.99
C GLU A 346 3.07 8.28 17.37
N VAL A 347 3.90 7.32 16.97
CA VAL A 347 3.46 6.01 16.45
C VAL A 347 2.72 5.19 17.51
N TRP A 348 2.95 5.45 18.80
CA TRP A 348 2.37 4.73 19.95
C TRP A 348 0.86 5.01 20.17
N GLY A 349 0.11 5.24 19.09
CA GLY A 349 -1.35 5.34 19.13
C GLY A 349 -2.06 3.98 19.12
N LEU A 350 -3.36 4.01 18.81
CA LEU A 350 -4.22 2.83 18.80
C LEU A 350 -3.69 1.67 17.94
N ASN A 351 -3.07 1.97 16.80
CA ASN A 351 -2.52 0.96 15.89
C ASN A 351 -1.33 0.18 16.52
N ALA A 352 -0.50 0.85 17.31
CA ALA A 352 0.62 0.19 17.99
C ALA A 352 0.13 -0.78 19.08
N ILE A 353 -0.90 -0.36 19.83
CA ILE A 353 -1.53 -1.21 20.84
C ILE A 353 -2.19 -2.42 20.15
N ALA A 354 -2.95 -2.19 19.08
CA ALA A 354 -3.57 -3.26 18.30
C ALA A 354 -2.51 -4.27 17.80
N MET A 355 -1.37 -3.80 17.30
CA MET A 355 -0.26 -4.66 16.87
C MET A 355 0.30 -5.53 18.00
N ILE A 356 0.50 -4.97 19.20
CA ILE A 356 0.97 -5.74 20.36
C ILE A 356 -0.08 -6.78 20.79
N VAL A 357 -1.36 -6.40 20.78
CA VAL A 357 -2.46 -7.32 21.08
C VAL A 357 -2.50 -8.45 20.05
N PHE A 358 -2.44 -8.16 18.75
CA PHE A 358 -2.41 -9.18 17.70
C PHE A 358 -1.20 -10.10 17.83
N ALA A 359 0.00 -9.57 18.07
CA ALA A 359 1.19 -10.38 18.30
C ALA A 359 1.00 -11.33 19.50
N THR A 360 0.52 -10.80 20.62
CA THR A 360 0.31 -11.59 21.84
C THR A 360 -0.75 -12.67 21.64
N VAL A 361 -1.92 -12.30 21.13
CA VAL A 361 -3.05 -13.22 20.92
C VAL A 361 -2.68 -14.31 19.92
N THR A 362 -2.06 -13.97 18.79
CA THR A 362 -1.73 -14.93 17.74
C THR A 362 -0.67 -15.93 18.22
N VAL A 363 0.35 -15.47 18.95
CA VAL A 363 1.37 -16.34 19.54
C VAL A 363 0.75 -17.26 20.60
N LEU A 364 -0.16 -16.76 21.44
CA LEU A 364 -0.86 -17.59 22.43
C LEU A 364 -1.77 -18.64 21.77
N VAL A 365 -2.51 -18.26 20.73
CA VAL A 365 -3.36 -19.20 19.97
C VAL A 365 -2.51 -20.27 19.29
N SER A 366 -1.42 -19.87 18.64
CA SER A 366 -0.47 -20.79 18.02
C SER A 366 0.14 -21.73 19.07
N ALA A 367 0.53 -21.21 20.24
CA ALA A 367 1.09 -22.01 21.32
C ALA A 367 0.12 -23.05 21.86
N ASN A 368 -1.14 -22.65 22.09
CA ASN A 368 -2.17 -23.56 22.56
C ASN A 368 -2.50 -24.63 21.52
N ARG A 369 -2.57 -24.26 20.23
CA ARG A 369 -2.86 -25.20 19.13
C ARG A 369 -1.73 -26.18 18.91
N TYR A 370 -0.50 -25.68 18.88
CA TYR A 370 0.69 -26.51 18.79
C TYR A 370 0.77 -27.47 19.97
N ARG A 371 0.32 -27.06 21.17
CA ARG A 371 0.20 -27.93 22.35
C ARG A 371 -0.92 -28.97 22.25
N SER A 372 -2.08 -28.62 21.70
CA SER A 372 -3.19 -29.57 21.54
C SER A 372 -2.92 -30.64 20.48
N GLN A 373 -2.04 -30.37 19.52
CA GLN A 373 -1.57 -31.39 18.57
C GLN A 373 -0.69 -32.46 19.25
N LEU A 374 -0.31 -32.25 20.51
CA LEU A 374 0.59 -33.11 21.30
C LEU A 374 -0.16 -34.08 22.23
N SER A 375 -1.47 -33.88 22.42
CA SER A 375 -2.36 -34.66 23.30
C SER A 375 -3.39 -35.40 22.47
#